data_AF-A0A2T2W0H9-F1
#
_entry.id   AF-A0A2T2W0H9-F1
#
_cell.length_a   1.000
_cell.length_b   1.000
_cell.length_c   1.000
_cell.angle_alpha   90.00
_cell.angle_beta   90.00
_cell.angle_gamma   90.00
#
_symmetry.space_group_name_H-M   'P 1'
#
loop_
_entity.id
_entity.type
_entity.pdbx_description
1 polymer ?
#
loop_
_entity_poly.entity_id
_entity_poly.type
_entity_poly.pdbx_seq_one_letter_code
_entity_poly.pdbx_strand_id
1 'polypeptide(L)' 'MQQAEGQRLPEFQGDLKAALLAHAGLTHHPKGEATYQLAREIARLSTCCDPEIAYWFSRLAELVDDSVD' A
#
# COMPACT_ATOMS: atom_id res chain seq x y z
N MET A 1 18.18 -13.22 5.34
CA MET A 1 17.24 -12.84 6.43
C MET A 1 16.39 -14.06 6.71
N GLN A 2 16.63 -14.77 7.81
CA GLN A 2 15.83 -15.94 8.21
C GLN A 2 14.61 -15.40 8.97
N GLN A 3 13.40 -15.51 8.40
CA GLN A 3 12.18 -15.25 9.15
C GLN A 3 11.99 -16.41 10.13
N ALA A 4 11.94 -16.10 11.43
CA ALA A 4 11.67 -17.10 12.46
C ALA A 4 10.27 -17.68 12.22
N GLU A 5 10.20 -19.01 12.04
CA GLU A 5 8.95 -19.75 11.87
C GLU A 5 8.03 -19.47 13.08
N GLY A 6 7.02 -18.62 12.88
CA GLY A 6 6.04 -18.27 13.92
C GLY A 6 5.79 -16.77 14.13
N GLN A 7 6.62 -15.87 13.58
CA GLN A 7 6.29 -14.44 13.56
C GLN A 7 5.30 -14.14 12.44
N ARG A 8 4.00 -14.16 12.76
CA ARG A 8 2.99 -13.57 11.86
C ARG A 8 3.37 -12.11 11.65
N LEU A 9 3.48 -11.72 10.38
CA LEU A 9 3.63 -10.33 10.02
C LEU A 9 2.39 -9.57 10.54
N PRO A 10 2.55 -8.32 11.00
CA PRO A 10 1.42 -7.55 11.51
C PRO A 10 0.39 -7.38 10.39
N GLU A 11 -0.81 -7.90 10.64
CA GLU A 11 -1.98 -7.73 9.78
C GLU A 11 -2.79 -6.54 10.31
N PHE A 12 -3.16 -5.65 9.41
CA PHE A 12 -3.98 -4.50 9.71
C PHE A 12 -5.42 -4.96 9.99
N GLN A 13 -5.94 -4.61 11.17
CA GLN A 13 -7.33 -4.94 11.52
C GLN A 13 -8.27 -3.92 10.90
N GLY A 14 -8.56 -4.08 9.61
CA GLY A 14 -9.48 -3.22 8.87
C GLY A 14 -9.29 -3.33 7.35
N ASP A 15 -10.02 -2.50 6.61
CA ASP A 15 -9.80 -2.34 5.18
C ASP A 15 -8.56 -1.46 4.95
N LEU A 16 -7.40 -2.12 4.80
CA LEU A 16 -6.13 -1.45 4.54
C LEU A 16 -6.21 -0.51 3.33
N LYS A 17 -6.92 -0.91 2.27
CA LYS A 17 -7.06 -0.08 1.07
C LYS A 17 -7.80 1.20 1.39
N ALA A 18 -8.97 1.10 2.01
CA ALA A 18 -9.77 2.27 2.37
C ALA A 18 -8.98 3.21 3.30
N ALA A 19 -8.23 2.66 4.26
CA ALA A 19 -7.39 3.43 5.17
C ALA A 19 -6.27 4.18 4.44
N LEU A 20 -5.55 3.50 3.54
CA LEU A 20 -4.47 4.11 2.75
C LEU A 20 -4.99 5.18 1.80
N LEU A 21 -6.10 4.92 1.09
CA LEU A 21 -6.73 5.90 0.22
C LEU A 21 -7.19 7.15 0.98
N ALA A 22 -7.80 6.97 2.15
CA ALA A 22 -8.22 8.08 2.99
C ALA A 22 -7.03 8.88 3.52
N HIS A 23 -5.96 8.21 3.95
CA HIS A 23 -4.77 8.85 4.46
C HIS A 23 -4.05 9.70 3.39
N ALA A 24 -3.99 9.22 2.15
CA ALA A 24 -3.37 9.93 1.04
C ALA A 24 -4.31 10.92 0.32
N GLY A 25 -5.55 11.12 0.78
CA GLY A 25 -6.52 11.98 0.10
C GLY A 25 -7.00 11.43 -1.26
N LEU A 26 -6.76 10.14 -1.53
CA LEU A 26 -7.05 9.48 -2.81
C LEU A 26 -8.39 8.73 -2.81
N THR A 27 -9.22 8.84 -1.78
CA THR A 27 -10.52 8.14 -1.66
C THR A 27 -11.41 8.26 -2.90
N HIS A 28 -11.41 9.43 -3.55
CA HIS A 28 -12.19 9.69 -4.76
C HIS A 28 -11.31 9.97 -5.98
N HIS A 29 -9.99 9.79 -5.85
CA HIS A 29 -9.07 10.05 -6.93
C HIS A 29 -9.16 8.93 -7.98
N PRO A 30 -9.26 9.23 -9.28
CA PRO A 30 -9.45 8.21 -10.32
C PRO A 30 -8.32 7.18 -10.38
N LYS A 31 -7.11 7.56 -9.93
CA LYS A 31 -5.95 6.67 -9.86
C LYS A 31 -5.82 5.92 -8.53
N GLY A 32 -6.61 6.23 -7.49
CA GLY A 32 -6.42 5.69 -6.14
C GLY A 32 -6.44 4.15 -6.10
N GLU A 33 -7.45 3.53 -6.71
CA GLU A 33 -7.54 2.07 -6.79
C GLU A 33 -6.32 1.47 -7.52
N ALA A 34 -5.91 2.07 -8.65
CA ALA A 34 -4.77 1.60 -9.42
C ALA A 34 -3.45 1.70 -8.62
N THR A 35 -3.26 2.79 -7.87
CA THR A 35 -2.12 2.99 -6.95
C THR A 35 -2.05 1.87 -5.91
N TYR A 36 -3.18 1.51 -5.30
CA TYR A 36 -3.23 0.41 -4.33
C TYR A 36 -2.96 -0.96 -4.95
N GLN A 37 -3.55 -1.25 -6.11
CA GLN A 37 -3.32 -2.51 -6.81
C GLN A 37 -1.85 -2.69 -7.17
N LEU A 38 -1.20 -1.64 -7.70
CA LEU A 38 0.22 -1.66 -8.03
C LEU A 38 1.10 -1.86 -6.79
N ALA A 39 0.81 -1.17 -5.68
CA ALA A 39 1.51 -1.39 -4.41
C ALA A 39 1.43 -2.84 -3.95
N ARG A 40 0.25 -3.47 -4.08
CA ARG A 40 0.03 -4.86 -3.72
C ARG A 40 0.75 -5.82 -4.66
N GLU A 41 0.82 -5.52 -5.95
CA GLU A 41 1.58 -6.31 -6.93
C GLU A 41 3.08 -6.26 -6.68
N ILE A 42 3.64 -5.10 -6.33
CA ILE A 42 5.06 -4.99 -5.97
C ILE A 42 5.34 -5.78 -4.69
N ALA A 43 4.52 -5.62 -3.66
CA ALA A 43 4.67 -6.36 -2.40
C ALA A 43 4.58 -7.89 -2.59
N ARG A 44 3.83 -8.38 -3.59
CA ARG A 44 3.76 -9.82 -3.91
C ARG A 44 5.09 -10.43 -4.36
N LEU A 45 6.03 -9.61 -4.86
CA LEU A 45 7.35 -10.09 -5.28
C LEU A 45 8.29 -10.39 -4.10
N SER A 46 7.87 -10.06 -2.88
CA SER A 46 8.63 -10.18 -1.65
C SER A 46 7.80 -10.81 -0.53
N THR A 47 7.14 -10.03 0.34
CA THR A 47 6.46 -10.58 1.53
C THR A 47 4.94 -10.47 1.48
N CYS A 48 4.40 -9.60 0.61
CA CYS A 48 2.98 -9.32 0.45
C CYS A 48 2.25 -8.92 1.75
N CYS A 49 2.98 -8.41 2.75
CA CYS A 49 2.39 -8.03 4.03
C CYS A 49 1.89 -6.58 4.02
N ASP A 50 0.96 -6.28 4.92
CA ASP A 50 0.33 -4.95 5.01
C ASP A 50 1.34 -3.80 5.19
N PRO A 51 2.41 -3.93 6.01
CA PRO A 51 3.45 -2.91 6.09
C PRO A 51 4.15 -2.64 4.75
N GLU A 52 4.39 -3.68 3.97
CA GLU A 52 5.06 -3.55 2.67
C GLU A 52 4.11 -2.96 1.62
N ILE A 53 2.84 -3.36 1.63
CA ILE A 53 1.80 -2.75 0.80
C ILE A 53 1.67 -1.26 1.12
N ALA A 54 1.62 -0.90 2.40
CA ALA A 54 1.55 0.49 2.85
C ALA A 54 2.80 1.28 2.42
N TYR A 55 4.00 0.70 2.55
CA TYR A 55 5.24 1.31 2.10
C TYR A 55 5.21 1.64 0.60
N TRP A 56 4.87 0.67 -0.26
CA TRP A 56 4.82 0.90 -1.70
C TRP A 56 3.69 1.85 -2.10
N PHE A 57 2.55 1.78 -1.42
CA PHE A 57 1.44 2.70 -1.66
C PHE A 57 1.85 4.15 -1.42
N SER A 58 2.51 4.46 -0.29
CA SER A 58 2.95 5.82 0.02
C SER A 58 3.89 6.38 -1.05
N ARG A 59 4.84 5.55 -1.55
CA ARG A 59 5.75 5.95 -2.63
C ARG A 59 5.04 6.22 -3.95
N LEU A 60 4.03 5.41 -4.28
CA LEU A 60 3.26 5.61 -5.50
C LEU A 60 2.29 6.79 -5.38
N ALA A 61 1.73 7.05 -4.20
CA ALA A 61 0.86 8.19 -3.95
C ALA A 61 1.60 9.52 -4.11
N GLU A 62 2.86 9.61 -3.66
CA GLU A 62 3.74 10.78 -3.91
C GLU A 62 3.86 11.10 -5.42
N LEU A 63 3.91 10.08 -6.28
CA LEU A 63 4.01 10.26 -7.74
C LEU A 63 2.67 10.64 -8.41
N VAL A 64 1.55 10.42 -7.71
CA VAL A 64 0.22 10.79 -8.21
C VAL A 64 -0.10 12.25 -7.88
N ASP A 65 0.37 12.74 -6.72
CA ASP A 65 0.12 14.10 -6.25
C ASP A 65 0.96 15.16 -7.01
N ASP A 66 2.14 14.80 -7.52
CA ASP A 66 3.01 15.71 -8.28
C ASP A 66 2.49 16.07 -9.69
N SER A 67 1.29 15.59 -10.07
CA SER A 67 0.60 16.05 -11.29
C SER A 67 -0.25 17.31 -11.03
N VAL A 68 0.38 18.32 -10.44
CA VAL A 68 -0.13 19.70 -10.40
C VAL A 68 0.38 20.42 -11.66
N ASP A 69 -0.52 20.70 -12.59
CA ASP A 69 -0.33 21.67 -13.68
C ASP A 69 -0.62 23.08 -13.17
#